data_AF-A0A944JKZ8-F1
#
_entry.id   AF-A0A944JKZ8-F1
#
_cell.length_a   1.000
_cell.length_b   1.000
_cell.length_c   1.000
_cell.angle_alpha   90.00
_cell.angle_beta   90.00
_cell.angle_gamma   90.00
#
_symmetry.space_group_name_H-M   'P 1'
#
loop_
_entity.id
_entity.type
_entity.pdbx_description
1 polymer ?
#
loop_
_entity_poly.entity_id
_entity_poly.type
_entity_poly.pdbx_seq_one_letter_code
_entity_poly.pdbx_strand_id
1 'polypeptide(L)'
;MGSDSAQVEKTAAAVVRALRAWPEVTVGDVSDPVPNRRGTGCRIYVEVLAIGVDDSFEVTVERADGGPAQRAALPAGRALRSRRR
;
A
#
# COMPACT_ATOMS: atom_id res chain seq x y z
N MET A 1 -5.77 -21.90 6.80
CA MET A 1 -5.07 -21.26 5.66
C MET A 1 -4.20 -20.14 6.19
N GLY A 2 -2.97 -20.45 6.59
CA GLY A 2 -1.93 -19.44 6.76
C GLY A 2 -1.28 -19.26 5.40
N SER A 3 -1.22 -18.04 4.89
CA SER A 3 -0.42 -17.71 3.71
C SER A 3 1.04 -18.12 3.95
N ASP A 4 1.61 -18.87 3.01
CA ASP A 4 2.99 -19.38 3.07
C ASP A 4 3.97 -18.22 3.38
N SER A 5 4.68 -18.33 4.49
CA SER A 5 5.60 -17.28 4.97
C SER A 5 6.69 -16.98 3.95
N ALA A 6 7.17 -17.99 3.23
CA ALA A 6 8.18 -17.81 2.19
C ALA A 6 7.62 -17.00 1.00
N GLN A 7 6.35 -17.22 0.64
CA GLN A 7 5.70 -16.46 -0.42
C GLN A 7 5.44 -15.01 -0.01
N VAL A 8 5.11 -14.79 1.26
CA VAL A 8 4.91 -13.46 1.87
C VAL A 8 6.21 -12.65 1.85
N GLU A 9 7.31 -13.24 2.32
CA GLU A 9 8.64 -12.61 2.28
C GLU A 9 9.10 -12.31 0.86
N LYS A 10 8.92 -13.25 -0.06
CA LYS A 10 9.29 -13.07 -1.47
C LYS A 10 8.51 -11.93 -2.13
N THR A 11 7.22 -11.81 -1.81
CA THR A 11 6.36 -10.73 -2.32
C THR A 11 6.82 -9.38 -1.79
N ALA A 12 7.10 -9.29 -0.49
CA ALA A 12 7.61 -8.09 0.14
C ALA A 12 8.95 -7.63 -0.46
N ALA A 13 9.89 -8.56 -0.61
CA ALA A 13 11.21 -8.29 -1.19
C ALA A 13 11.11 -7.78 -2.64
N ALA A 14 10.17 -8.32 -3.43
CA ALA A 14 9.95 -7.87 -4.80
C ALA A 14 9.47 -6.40 -4.86
N VAL A 15 8.55 -6.00 -3.96
CA VAL A 15 8.07 -4.61 -3.87
C VAL A 15 9.19 -3.67 -3.46
N VAL A 16 9.96 -4.01 -2.42
CA VAL A 16 11.09 -3.20 -1.96
C VAL A 16 12.15 -3.05 -3.04
N ARG A 17 12.45 -4.12 -3.78
CA ARG A 17 13.40 -4.07 -4.90
C ARG A 17 12.93 -3.14 -6.01
N ALA A 18 11.63 -3.17 -6.34
CA ALA A 18 11.06 -2.27 -7.34
C ALA A 18 11.18 -0.80 -6.91
N LEU A 19 10.87 -0.50 -5.65
CA LEU A 19 11.00 0.86 -5.11
C LEU A 19 12.45 1.35 -5.11
N ARG A 20 13.42 0.49 -4.74
CA ARG A 20 14.85 0.84 -4.77
C ARG A 20 15.41 1.05 -6.17
N ALA A 21 14.76 0.51 -7.20
CA ALA A 21 15.17 0.72 -8.59
C ALA A 21 14.70 2.08 -9.13
N TRP A 22 13.82 2.78 -8.40
CA TRP A 22 13.28 4.07 -8.81
C TRP A 22 14.22 5.20 -8.34
N PRO A 23 14.90 5.93 -9.26
CA PRO A 23 15.93 6.90 -8.88
C PRO A 23 15.42 8.12 -8.09
N GLU A 24 14.17 8.53 -8.27
CA GLU A 24 13.57 9.66 -7.54
C GLU A 24 13.11 9.29 -6.11
N VAL A 25 13.27 8.03 -5.70
CA VAL A 25 12.80 7.51 -4.41
C VAL A 25 13.96 6.94 -3.60
N THR A 26 14.07 7.40 -2.36
CA THR A 26 14.89 6.77 -1.33
C THR A 26 14.00 5.92 -0.44
N VAL A 27 14.32 4.62 -0.36
CA VAL A 27 13.62 3.66 0.51
C VAL A 27 14.24 3.69 1.90
N GLY A 28 13.44 4.04 2.92
CA GLY A 28 13.80 4.05 4.33
C GLY A 28 13.45 2.74 5.03
N ASP A 29 12.88 2.84 6.23
CA ASP A 29 12.53 1.68 7.04
C ASP A 29 11.44 0.82 6.39
N VAL A 30 11.62 -0.50 6.49
CA VAL A 30 10.69 -1.51 5.97
C VAL A 30 10.24 -2.39 7.13
N SER A 31 8.94 -2.50 7.34
CA SER A 31 8.38 -3.39 8.36
C SER A 31 8.50 -4.86 7.96
N ASP A 32 8.45 -5.74 8.94
CA ASP A 32 8.23 -7.16 8.69
C ASP A 32 6.90 -7.38 7.94
N PRO A 33 6.85 -8.31 6.96
CA PRO A 33 5.63 -8.62 6.24
C PRO A 33 4.58 -9.27 7.15
N VAL A 34 3.38 -8.68 7.17
CA VAL A 34 2.24 -9.21 7.94
C VAL A 34 1.28 -9.92 7.00
N PRO A 35 1.06 -11.24 7.12
CA PRO A 35 0.10 -11.95 6.29
C PRO A 35 -1.32 -11.42 6.50
N ASN A 36 -2.14 -11.47 5.44
CA ASN A 36 -3.54 -11.06 5.53
C ASN A 36 -4.34 -12.08 6.36
N ARG A 37 -5.19 -11.59 7.26
CA ARG A 37 -6.03 -12.44 8.12
C ARG A 37 -7.10 -13.21 7.31
N ARG A 38 -7.51 -12.67 6.16
CA ARG A 38 -8.44 -13.28 5.20
C ARG A 38 -7.96 -12.98 3.79
N GLY A 39 -7.98 -13.99 2.91
CA GLY A 39 -7.52 -13.86 1.54
C GLY A 39 -6.01 -14.06 1.37
N THR A 40 -5.51 -13.87 0.16
CA THR A 40 -4.10 -14.05 -0.20
C THR A 40 -3.29 -12.77 -0.01
N GLY A 41 -1.96 -12.91 0.10
CA GLY A 41 -1.02 -11.79 0.16
C GLY A 41 -0.65 -11.32 1.58
N CYS A 42 0.03 -10.17 1.64
CA CYS A 42 0.54 -9.58 2.87
C CYS A 42 0.45 -8.05 2.85
N ARG A 43 0.64 -7.45 4.02
CA ARG A 43 0.83 -6.02 4.23
C ARG A 43 2.28 -5.78 4.63
N ILE A 44 2.88 -4.77 4.03
CA ILE A 44 4.19 -4.23 4.40
C ILE A 44 4.05 -2.71 4.51
N TYR A 45 4.73 -2.12 5.48
CA TYR A 45 4.87 -0.68 5.59
C TYR A 45 6.28 -0.31 5.14
N VAL A 46 6.38 0.62 4.20
CA VAL A 46 7.65 1.07 3.63
C VAL A 46 7.69 2.57 3.74
N GLU A 47 8.70 3.09 4.43
CA GLU A 47 9.00 4.51 4.41
C GLU A 47 9.66 4.87 3.07
N VAL A 48 9.13 5.91 2.42
CA VAL A 48 9.60 6.39 1.12
C VAL A 48 9.81 7.89 1.21
N LEU A 49 11.02 8.33 0.92
CA LEU A 49 11.35 9.73 0.69
C LEU A 49 11.45 9.96 -0.81
N ALA A 50 10.55 10.77 -1.36
CA ALA A 50 10.57 11.12 -2.78
C ALA A 50 11.21 12.50 -2.97
N ILE A 51 12.19 12.60 -3.86
CA ILE A 51 12.95 13.83 -4.10
C ILE A 51 12.28 14.59 -5.25
N GLY A 52 11.92 15.86 -5.04
CA GLY A 52 11.40 16.73 -6.10
C GLY A 52 9.89 16.60 -6.37
N VAL A 53 9.14 16.12 -5.39
CA VAL A 53 7.71 15.88 -5.50
C VAL A 53 6.94 16.93 -4.69
N ASP A 54 6.16 17.77 -5.38
CA ASP A 54 5.11 18.57 -4.75
C ASP A 54 4.00 17.62 -4.23
N ASP A 55 4.06 17.32 -2.93
CA ASP A 55 3.08 16.84 -1.93
C ASP A 55 1.79 16.05 -2.29
N SER A 56 1.56 15.54 -3.51
CA SER A 56 0.44 14.61 -3.74
C SER A 56 0.68 13.64 -4.90
N PHE A 57 0.78 12.35 -4.58
CA PHE A 57 0.59 11.29 -5.57
C PHE A 57 -0.47 10.29 -5.11
N GLU A 58 -1.40 10.01 -6.01
CA GLU A 58 -2.38 8.94 -5.88
C GLU A 58 -1.87 7.71 -6.65
N VAL A 59 -1.55 6.64 -5.92
CA VAL A 59 -1.10 5.37 -6.51
C VAL A 59 -2.23 4.36 -6.42
N THR A 60 -2.74 3.94 -7.58
CA THR A 60 -3.74 2.86 -7.66
C THR A 60 -3.09 1.59 -8.19
N VAL A 61 -3.08 0.53 -7.37
CA VAL A 61 -2.59 -0.80 -7.78
C VAL A 61 -3.79 -1.68 -8.09
N GLU A 62 -3.93 -2.07 -9.36
CA GLU A 62 -4.97 -3.02 -9.80
C GLU A 62 -4.34 -4.36 -10.19
N ARG A 63 -5.06 -5.47 -9.96
CA ARG A 63 -4.64 -6.78 -10.46
C ARG A 63 -4.92 -6.84 -11.96
N ALA A 64 -3.95 -7.32 -12.73
CA ALA A 64 -4.08 -7.50 -14.18
C ALA A 64 -5.28 -8.38 -14.60
N ASP A 65 -5.77 -9.23 -13.69
CA ASP A 65 -6.84 -10.19 -13.98
C ASP A 65 -8.25 -9.69 -13.58
N GLY A 66 -8.37 -8.45 -13.08
CA GLY A 66 -9.63 -7.86 -12.66
C GLY A 66 -10.26 -7.03 -13.77
N GLY A 67 -11.42 -7.45 -14.29
CA GLY A 67 -12.25 -6.59 -15.14
C GLY A 67 -12.63 -5.27 -14.43
N PRO A 68 -13.05 -4.24 -15.19
CA PRO A 68 -13.18 -2.87 -14.69
C PRO A 68 -14.19 -2.79 -13.53
N ALA A 69 -13.68 -2.57 -12.32
CA ALA A 69 -14.52 -2.29 -11.15
C ALA A 69 -14.85 -0.80 -11.14
N GLN A 70 -16.05 -0.42 -11.57
CA GLN A 70 -16.62 0.91 -11.34
C GLN A 70 -16.69 1.18 -9.83
N ARG A 71 -15.69 1.86 -9.28
CA ARG A 71 -15.74 2.39 -7.92
C ARG A 71 -16.45 3.73 -7.94
N ALA A 72 -17.59 3.82 -7.26
CA ALA A 72 -18.21 5.09 -6.93
C ALA A 72 -17.27 5.86 -5.98
N ALA A 73 -17.02 7.14 -6.28
CA ALA A 73 -16.21 8.02 -5.44
C ALA A 73 -16.77 8.09 -4.01
N LEU A 74 -15.89 8.01 -3.01
CA LEU A 74 -16.28 8.20 -1.63
C LEU A 74 -16.66 9.68 -1.40
N PRO A 75 -17.78 9.97 -0.71
CA PRO A 75 -18.20 11.35 -0.48
C PRO A 75 -17.22 12.08 0.44
N ALA A 76 -16.82 13.28 0.00
CA ALA A 76 -15.96 14.17 0.76
C ALA A 76 -16.64 14.61 2.08
N GLY A 77 -16.00 14.28 3.21
CA GLY A 77 -16.07 15.02 4.47
C GLY A 77 -17.46 15.33 5.06
N ARG A 78 -18.03 14.41 5.84
CA ARG A 78 -19.01 14.80 6.88
C ARG A 78 -18.28 14.99 8.21
N ALA A 79 -17.98 16.25 8.54
CA ALA A 79 -17.44 16.64 9.83
C ALA A 79 -18.33 16.13 10.98
N LEU A 80 -17.78 15.25 11.82
CA LEU A 80 -18.37 14.85 13.10
C LEU A 80 -18.31 16.06 14.04
N ARG A 81 -19.39 16.84 14.12
CA ARG A 81 -19.57 17.84 15.17
C ARG A 81 -19.79 17.13 16.50
N SER A 82 -18.84 17.31 17.42
CA SER A 82 -19.03 17.05 18.83
C SER A 82 -20.01 18.07 19.41
N ARG A 83 -21.03 17.60 20.13
CA ARG A 83 -21.66 18.39 21.20
C ARG A 83 -21.63 17.57 22.48
N ARG A 84 -20.82 18.06 23.40
CA ARG A 84 -20.78 17.71 24.81
C ARG A 84 -22.15 17.98 25.45
N ARG A 85 -22.48 17.17 26.45
CA ARG A 85 -23.52 17.43 27.46
C ARG A 85 -23.19 18.68 28.26
#